data_AF-A0A0D6KKL3-F1
#
_entry.id   AF-A0A0D6KKL3-F1
#
_cell.length_a   1.000
_cell.length_b   1.000
_cell.length_c   1.000
_cell.angle_alpha   90.00
_cell.angle_beta   90.00
_cell.angle_gamma   90.00
#
_symmetry.space_group_name_H-M   'P 1'
#
loop_
_entity.id
_entity.type
_entity.pdbx_description
1 polymer ?
#
loop_
_entity_poly.entity_id
_entity_poly.type
_entity_poly.pdbx_seq_one_letter_code
_entity_poly.pdbx_strand_id
1 'polypeptide(L)'
;MFTSGGLLLAVIALVAYGKYLKTQLDKKLKFEQFRTRELEKKFKLALETIRKMETNPDLVNSRDFNLDYLRMRMAEEVFHFAIVNQIKIQVKEKISQALRPNQSQQGSVGIATNTGRQVDETFDVEYETGTPPNMAKRVLFRVQVRLMKLPTQATSATISQIIDCIETYLSPTDDEDTWQPTIQGRIANMHWDQKAKPTPLLVLEQSNDGVNVSFRTSRQATPGKNAPQQPVAKQSGHANNH
;
A
#
# COMPACT_ATOMS: atom_id res chain seq x y z
N MET A 1 -36.96 60.03 22.71
CA MET A 1 -36.90 58.59 23.07
C MET A 1 -36.37 57.68 21.95
N PHE A 2 -36.47 58.06 20.67
CA PHE A 2 -35.96 57.25 19.54
C PHE A 2 -34.43 57.17 19.40
N THR A 3 -33.69 58.13 19.94
CA THR A 3 -32.22 58.17 19.89
C THR A 3 -31.54 57.09 20.72
N SER A 4 -32.14 56.68 21.84
CA SER A 4 -31.58 55.65 22.74
C SER A 4 -31.74 54.23 22.17
N GLY A 5 -32.87 53.94 21.51
CA GLY A 5 -33.11 52.65 20.87
C GLY A 5 -32.22 52.37 19.65
N GLY A 6 -31.97 53.39 18.83
CA GLY A 6 -31.04 53.28 17.69
C GLY A 6 -29.59 53.03 18.14
N LEU A 7 -29.17 53.68 19.23
CA LEU A 7 -27.84 53.48 19.83
C LEU A 7 -27.66 52.05 20.35
N LEU A 8 -28.70 51.48 20.98
CA LEU A 8 -28.67 50.09 21.45
C LEU A 8 -28.48 49.09 20.29
N LEU A 9 -29.21 49.26 19.19
CA LEU A 9 -29.08 48.40 18.00
C LEU A 9 -27.70 48.53 17.35
N ALA A 10 -27.15 49.75 17.27
CA ALA A 10 -25.80 49.98 16.76
C ALA A 10 -24.75 49.24 17.60
N VAL A 11 -24.86 49.28 18.94
CA VAL A 11 -23.95 48.56 19.85
C VAL A 11 -24.06 47.05 19.65
N ILE A 12 -25.26 46.49 19.53
CA ILE A 12 -25.47 45.06 19.30
C ILE A 12 -24.83 44.63 17.97
N ALA A 13 -25.02 45.41 16.90
CA ALA A 13 -24.41 45.15 15.60
C ALA A 13 -22.88 45.19 15.66
N LEU A 14 -22.30 46.16 16.38
CA LEU A 14 -20.85 46.31 16.56
C LEU A 14 -20.26 45.12 17.33
N VAL A 15 -20.94 44.66 18.40
CA VAL A 15 -20.52 43.50 19.19
C VAL A 15 -20.61 42.21 18.35
N ALA A 16 -21.68 42.03 17.57
CA ALA A 16 -21.82 40.88 16.68
C ALA A 16 -20.74 40.84 15.60
N TYR A 17 -20.47 41.98 14.95
CA TYR A 17 -19.43 42.12 13.94
C TYR A 17 -18.02 41.90 14.54
N GLY A 18 -17.76 42.43 15.73
CA GLY A 18 -16.50 42.21 16.44
C GLY A 18 -16.26 40.74 16.79
N LYS A 19 -17.30 40.01 17.23
CA LYS A 19 -17.21 38.55 17.46
C LYS A 19 -16.93 37.78 16.17
N TYR A 20 -17.57 38.15 15.06
CA TYR A 20 -17.33 37.54 13.76
C TYR A 20 -15.89 37.73 13.29
N LEU A 21 -15.37 38.96 13.38
CA LEU A 21 -14.00 39.28 12.97
C LEU A 21 -12.95 38.58 13.85
N LYS A 22 -13.18 38.54 15.17
CA LYS A 22 -12.30 37.82 16.10
C LYS A 22 -12.23 36.33 15.77
N THR A 23 -13.35 35.72 15.41
CA THR A 23 -13.41 34.30 15.02
C THR A 23 -12.65 34.04 13.72
N GLN A 24 -12.75 34.94 12.74
CA GLN A 24 -11.97 34.85 11.48
C GLN A 24 -10.46 34.99 11.74
N LEU A 25 -10.06 35.94 12.58
CA LEU A 25 -8.67 36.16 12.96
C LEU A 25 -8.10 34.95 13.72
N ASP A 26 -8.84 34.39 14.68
CA ASP A 26 -8.41 33.23 15.46
C ASP A 26 -8.20 31.99 14.57
N LYS A 27 -9.08 31.78 13.58
CA LYS A 27 -8.89 30.72 12.57
C LYS A 27 -7.62 30.91 11.75
N LYS A 28 -7.36 32.13 11.27
CA LYS A 28 -6.13 32.44 10.52
C LYS A 28 -4.88 32.26 11.37
N LEU A 29 -4.94 32.68 12.64
CA LEU A 29 -3.82 32.59 13.57
C LEU A 29 -3.49 31.12 13.90
N LYS A 30 -4.51 30.27 14.08
CA LYS A 30 -4.31 28.82 14.24
C LYS A 30 -3.72 28.16 12.99
N PHE A 31 -4.15 28.57 11.80
CA PHE A 31 -3.60 28.07 10.54
C PHE A 31 -2.13 28.45 10.38
N GLU A 32 -1.77 29.70 10.63
CA GLU A 32 -0.37 30.15 10.60
C GLU A 32 0.46 29.43 11.66
N GLN A 33 -0.03 29.29 12.90
CA GLN A 33 0.67 28.51 13.93
C GLN A 33 0.90 27.06 13.52
N PHE A 34 -0.09 26.43 12.87
CA PHE A 34 0.06 25.07 12.35
C PHE A 34 1.12 25.01 11.26
N ARG A 35 1.10 25.92 10.28
CA ARG A 35 2.15 25.99 9.25
C ARG A 35 3.52 26.20 9.85
N THR A 36 3.66 27.08 10.83
CA THR A 36 4.97 27.34 11.47
C THR A 36 5.50 26.10 12.18
N ARG A 37 4.65 25.36 12.90
CA ARG A 37 5.05 24.09 13.54
C ARG A 37 5.47 23.03 12.53
N GLU A 38 4.75 22.92 11.43
CA GLU A 38 5.09 21.99 10.35
C GLU A 38 6.43 22.37 9.70
N LEU A 39 6.65 23.68 9.47
CA LEU A 39 7.92 24.21 8.95
C LEU A 39 9.08 23.92 9.93
N GLU A 40 8.87 24.14 11.22
CA GLU A 40 9.86 23.89 12.27
C GLU A 40 10.29 22.42 12.30
N LYS A 41 9.34 21.49 12.19
CA LYS A 41 9.64 20.05 12.06
C LYS A 41 10.55 19.77 10.84
N LYS A 42 10.21 20.34 9.68
CA LYS A 42 11.00 20.18 8.44
C LYS A 42 12.41 20.75 8.61
N PHE A 43 12.55 21.92 9.24
CA PHE A 43 13.86 22.52 9.53
C PHE A 43 14.68 21.70 10.52
N LYS A 44 14.05 21.14 11.57
CA LYS A 44 14.73 20.30 12.54
C LYS A 44 15.29 19.03 11.89
N LEU A 45 14.50 18.38 11.03
CA LEU A 45 14.95 17.21 10.26
C LEU A 45 16.14 17.57 9.37
N ALA A 46 16.04 18.67 8.61
CA ALA A 46 17.12 19.12 7.73
C ALA A 46 18.42 19.46 8.50
N LEU A 47 18.32 20.17 9.63
CA LEU A 47 19.46 20.51 10.48
C LEU A 47 20.10 19.27 11.11
N GLU A 48 19.30 18.30 11.55
CA GLU A 48 19.82 17.04 12.08
C GLU A 48 20.59 16.27 11.01
N THR A 49 20.06 16.22 9.79
CA THR A 49 20.75 15.63 8.64
C THR A 49 22.08 16.33 8.36
N ILE A 50 22.10 17.67 8.32
CA ILE A 50 23.34 18.45 8.09
C ILE A 50 24.37 18.22 9.21
N ARG A 51 23.94 18.23 10.48
CA ARG A 51 24.82 18.00 11.62
C ARG A 51 25.42 16.60 11.59
N LYS A 52 24.64 15.59 11.19
CA LYS A 52 25.13 14.21 10.97
C LYS A 52 26.20 14.17 9.87
N MET A 53 26.05 14.96 8.80
CA MET A 53 27.05 15.09 7.73
C MET A 53 28.34 15.79 8.20
N GLU A 54 28.22 16.86 9.00
CA GLU A 54 29.37 17.58 9.53
C GLU A 54 30.18 16.74 10.53
N THR A 55 29.50 15.92 11.33
CA THR A 55 30.14 15.07 12.33
C THR A 55 30.85 13.87 11.71
N ASN A 56 30.31 13.31 10.61
CA ASN A 56 30.86 12.12 9.95
C ASN A 56 30.78 12.28 8.41
N PRO A 57 31.87 12.72 7.75
CA PRO A 57 31.87 12.91 6.29
C PRO A 57 31.72 11.59 5.52
N ASP A 58 32.10 10.45 6.10
CA ASP A 58 31.87 9.12 5.50
C ASP A 58 30.37 8.75 5.44
N LEU A 59 29.55 9.37 6.27
CA LEU A 59 28.12 9.13 6.36
C LEU A 59 27.34 9.77 5.19
N VAL A 60 27.99 10.64 4.39
CA VAL A 60 27.41 11.21 3.16
C VAL A 60 27.07 10.14 2.12
N ASN A 61 27.83 9.04 2.10
CA ASN A 61 27.55 7.87 1.27
C ASN A 61 26.72 6.79 2.01
N SER A 62 26.25 7.08 3.22
CA SER A 62 25.51 6.10 4.01
C SER A 62 24.09 5.93 3.52
N ARG A 63 23.60 4.70 3.69
CA ARG A 63 22.21 4.32 3.43
C ARG A 63 21.20 5.11 4.28
N ASP A 64 21.55 5.41 5.54
CA ASP A 64 20.65 6.12 6.46
C ASP A 64 20.41 7.56 5.95
N PHE A 65 21.43 8.19 5.38
CA PHE A 65 21.29 9.47 4.68
C PHE A 65 20.34 9.37 3.47
N ASN A 66 20.44 8.32 2.64
CA ASN A 66 19.54 8.15 1.50
C ASN A 66 18.08 7.97 1.93
N LEU A 67 17.83 7.23 3.01
CA LEU A 67 16.48 7.02 3.55
C LEU A 67 15.92 8.29 4.20
N ASP A 68 16.72 9.04 4.95
CA ASP A 68 16.30 10.32 5.55
C ASP A 68 16.06 11.38 4.47
N TYR A 69 16.88 11.42 3.41
CA TYR A 69 16.62 12.26 2.25
C TYR A 69 15.34 11.85 1.52
N LEU A 70 15.13 10.55 1.31
CA LEU A 70 13.89 10.04 0.71
C LEU A 70 12.67 10.45 1.53
N ARG A 71 12.71 10.29 2.86
CA ARG A 71 11.63 10.74 3.77
C ARG A 71 11.35 12.24 3.65
N MET A 72 12.40 13.07 3.67
CA MET A 72 12.25 14.51 3.47
C MET A 72 11.63 14.83 2.10
N ARG A 73 12.03 14.11 1.05
CA ARG A 73 11.51 14.29 -0.31
C ARG A 73 10.07 13.79 -0.45
N MET A 74 9.68 12.72 0.26
CA MET A 74 8.30 12.21 0.33
C MET A 74 7.34 13.17 1.03
N ALA A 75 7.84 14.17 1.76
CA ALA A 75 7.00 15.26 2.29
C ALA A 75 6.60 16.30 1.21
N GLU A 76 7.18 16.25 0.01
CA GLU A 76 6.74 17.07 -1.13
C GLU A 76 5.63 16.37 -1.91
N GLU A 77 4.49 17.04 -2.09
CA GLU A 77 3.29 16.47 -2.73
C GLU A 77 3.55 15.97 -4.15
N VAL A 78 4.29 16.74 -4.97
CA VAL A 78 4.56 16.39 -6.37
C VAL A 78 5.46 15.15 -6.46
N PHE A 79 6.49 15.10 -5.63
CA PHE A 79 7.40 13.96 -5.56
C PHE A 79 6.67 12.71 -5.06
N HIS A 80 5.95 12.83 -3.93
CA HIS A 80 5.16 11.75 -3.36
C HIS A 80 4.18 11.17 -4.38
N PHE A 81 3.41 12.03 -5.06
CA PHE A 81 2.43 11.61 -6.06
C PHE A 81 3.10 10.87 -7.24
N ALA A 82 4.23 11.36 -7.74
CA ALA A 82 4.95 10.71 -8.84
C ALA A 82 5.44 9.30 -8.46
N ILE A 83 6.03 9.16 -7.27
CA ILE A 83 6.54 7.88 -6.76
C ILE A 83 5.40 6.89 -6.51
N VAL A 84 4.34 7.30 -5.81
CA VAL A 84 3.18 6.45 -5.55
C VAL A 84 2.52 5.99 -6.85
N ASN A 85 2.38 6.87 -7.83
CA ASN A 85 1.81 6.52 -9.13
C ASN A 85 2.68 5.50 -9.89
N GLN A 86 4.01 5.68 -9.87
CA GLN A 86 4.92 4.72 -10.47
C GLN A 86 4.81 3.34 -9.80
N ILE A 87 4.73 3.29 -8.47
CA ILE A 87 4.50 2.05 -7.70
C ILE A 87 3.17 1.41 -8.10
N LYS A 88 2.08 2.19 -8.20
CA LYS A 88 0.75 1.71 -8.64
C LYS A 88 0.83 1.01 -10.00
N ILE A 89 1.55 1.60 -10.95
CA ILE A 89 1.75 1.03 -12.29
C ILE A 89 2.59 -0.26 -12.21
N GLN A 90 3.74 -0.23 -11.54
CA GLN A 90 4.65 -1.37 -11.43
C GLN A 90 4.00 -2.56 -10.74
N VAL A 91 3.28 -2.33 -9.63
CA VAL A 91 2.53 -3.39 -8.93
C VAL A 91 1.44 -3.96 -9.84
N LYS A 92 0.67 -3.12 -10.52
CA LYS A 92 -0.37 -3.58 -11.44
C LYS A 92 0.21 -4.35 -12.63
N GLU A 93 1.41 -4.05 -13.10
CA GLU A 93 2.01 -4.77 -14.21
C GLU A 93 2.69 -6.07 -13.77
N LYS A 94 3.65 -5.98 -12.85
CA LYS A 94 4.50 -7.10 -12.42
C LYS A 94 3.76 -8.06 -11.50
N ILE A 95 3.13 -7.53 -10.45
CA ILE A 95 2.45 -8.38 -9.45
C ILE A 95 1.16 -8.97 -10.01
N SER A 96 0.41 -8.27 -10.86
CA SER A 96 -0.77 -8.88 -11.51
C SER A 96 -0.39 -10.06 -12.39
N GLN A 97 0.73 -9.99 -13.11
CA GLN A 97 1.21 -11.11 -13.92
C GLN A 97 1.61 -12.29 -13.03
N ALA A 98 2.38 -12.04 -11.97
CA ALA A 98 2.77 -13.06 -11.01
C ALA A 98 1.57 -13.69 -10.28
N LEU A 99 0.48 -12.93 -10.08
CA LEU A 99 -0.74 -13.40 -9.45
C LEU A 99 -1.72 -14.11 -10.41
N ARG A 100 -1.51 -14.11 -11.73
CA ARG A 100 -2.40 -14.82 -12.67
C ARG A 100 -2.20 -16.34 -12.61
N PRO A 101 -3.26 -17.14 -12.79
CA PRO A 101 -3.13 -18.59 -12.92
C PRO A 101 -2.33 -18.91 -14.20
N ASN A 102 -1.23 -19.67 -14.07
CA ASN A 102 -0.49 -20.14 -15.24
C ASN A 102 -1.20 -21.38 -15.82
N GLN A 103 -1.46 -21.36 -17.13
CA GLN A 103 -2.07 -22.51 -17.85
C GLN A 103 -1.24 -23.80 -17.74
N SER A 104 0.07 -23.71 -17.50
CA SER A 104 0.96 -24.87 -17.32
C SER A 104 0.66 -25.71 -16.09
N GLN A 105 -0.14 -25.23 -15.13
CA GLN A 105 -0.58 -25.99 -13.95
C GLN A 105 -2.03 -26.46 -14.03
N GLN A 106 -2.78 -26.12 -15.09
CA GLN A 106 -4.14 -26.62 -15.31
C GLN A 106 -4.18 -28.07 -15.83
N GLY A 107 -3.03 -28.64 -16.21
CA GLY A 107 -2.93 -30.02 -16.71
C GLY A 107 -2.88 -31.12 -15.64
N SER A 108 -2.64 -30.80 -14.36
CA SER A 108 -2.64 -31.78 -13.27
C SER A 108 -4.03 -31.88 -12.63
N VAL A 109 -4.99 -32.38 -13.40
CA VAL A 109 -6.34 -32.72 -12.92
C VAL A 109 -6.22 -33.94 -12.01
N GLY A 110 -6.03 -33.74 -10.70
CA GLY A 110 -6.05 -34.85 -9.74
C GLY A 110 -5.48 -34.57 -8.36
N ILE A 111 -4.62 -33.56 -8.19
CA ILE A 111 -4.09 -33.17 -6.88
C ILE A 111 -4.60 -31.77 -6.58
N ALA A 112 -5.52 -31.67 -5.62
CA ALA A 112 -5.89 -30.40 -5.02
C ALA A 112 -4.66 -29.83 -4.32
N THR A 113 -3.83 -29.07 -5.04
CA THR A 113 -2.76 -28.27 -4.44
C THR A 113 -3.40 -27.13 -3.67
N ASN A 114 -3.78 -27.45 -2.44
CA ASN A 114 -4.14 -26.51 -1.37
C ASN A 114 -2.91 -25.72 -0.87
N THR A 115 -1.76 -25.89 -1.53
CA THR A 115 -0.52 -25.18 -1.28
C THR A 115 -0.58 -23.83 -1.99
N GLY A 116 -0.67 -22.75 -1.20
CA GLY A 116 -0.63 -21.38 -1.72
C GLY A 116 0.62 -21.12 -2.57
N ARG A 117 0.50 -20.28 -3.59
CA ARG A 117 1.61 -19.94 -4.50
C ARG A 117 2.45 -18.83 -3.89
N GLN A 118 3.75 -19.06 -3.72
CA GLN A 118 4.66 -17.99 -3.34
C GLN A 118 4.89 -17.06 -4.55
N VAL A 119 4.79 -15.76 -4.29
CA VAL A 119 5.11 -14.67 -5.21
C VAL A 119 6.27 -13.93 -4.57
N ASP A 120 7.39 -13.91 -5.28
CA ASP A 120 8.56 -13.10 -4.92
C ASP A 120 8.93 -12.31 -6.17
N GLU A 121 8.57 -11.02 -6.15
CA GLU A 121 8.74 -10.13 -7.29
C GLU A 121 9.42 -8.86 -6.83
N THR A 122 10.31 -8.34 -7.66
CA THR A 122 11.11 -7.18 -7.34
C THR A 122 11.08 -6.19 -8.50
N PHE A 123 10.89 -4.90 -8.19
CA PHE A 123 10.85 -3.84 -9.19
C PHE A 123 11.55 -2.57 -8.70
N ASP A 124 12.02 -1.78 -9.66
CA ASP A 124 12.80 -0.57 -9.41
C ASP A 124 11.90 0.66 -9.48
N VAL A 125 12.09 1.56 -8.51
CA VAL A 125 11.45 2.89 -8.48
C VAL A 125 12.48 3.89 -8.98
N GLU A 126 12.20 4.46 -10.14
CA GLU A 126 13.10 5.36 -10.86
C GLU A 126 12.60 6.80 -10.82
N TYR A 127 13.52 7.75 -10.68
CA TYR A 127 13.21 9.16 -10.75
C TYR A 127 14.11 9.87 -11.75
N GLU A 128 13.51 10.77 -12.53
CA GLU A 128 14.21 11.61 -13.48
C GLU A 128 14.87 12.75 -12.70
N THR A 129 16.20 12.75 -12.71
CA THR A 129 17.01 13.82 -12.11
C THR A 129 17.64 14.66 -13.20
N GLY A 130 17.47 15.99 -13.14
CA GLY A 130 18.11 16.95 -14.04
C GLY A 130 17.15 17.96 -14.65
N THR A 131 17.67 19.16 -14.94
CA THR A 131 17.05 20.13 -15.82
C THR A 131 17.45 19.84 -17.28
N PRO A 132 16.57 20.09 -18.27
CA PRO A 132 16.93 19.95 -19.67
C PRO A 132 18.21 20.75 -19.97
N PRO A 133 19.21 20.18 -20.67
CA PRO A 133 19.16 18.99 -21.53
C PRO A 133 19.71 17.68 -20.92
N ASN A 134 20.16 17.64 -19.67
CA ASN A 134 20.83 16.47 -19.07
C ASN A 134 19.91 15.72 -18.10
N MET A 135 18.78 15.23 -18.60
CA MET A 135 17.82 14.46 -17.81
C MET A 135 18.24 12.99 -17.78
N ALA A 136 18.56 12.46 -16.59
CA ALA A 136 18.94 11.07 -16.40
C ALA A 136 17.99 10.37 -15.43
N LYS A 137 17.42 9.25 -15.86
CA LYS A 137 16.67 8.33 -14.99
C LYS A 137 17.63 7.58 -14.08
N ARG A 138 17.39 7.63 -12.77
CA ARG A 138 18.17 6.89 -11.78
C ARG A 138 17.24 6.12 -10.86
N VAL A 139 17.69 4.94 -10.42
CA VAL A 139 16.98 4.13 -9.44
C VAL A 139 17.11 4.80 -8.07
N LEU A 140 15.99 5.17 -7.46
CA LEU A 140 15.95 5.70 -6.10
C LEU A 140 16.02 4.57 -5.07
N PHE A 141 15.14 3.60 -5.22
CA PHE A 141 15.06 2.42 -4.37
C PHE A 141 14.36 1.28 -5.12
N ARG A 142 14.47 0.08 -4.57
CA ARG A 142 13.87 -1.14 -5.09
C ARG A 142 12.80 -1.62 -4.12
N VAL A 143 11.72 -2.20 -4.64
CA VAL A 143 10.67 -2.80 -3.83
C VAL A 143 10.63 -4.30 -4.12
N GLN A 144 10.73 -5.12 -3.08
CA GLN A 144 10.56 -6.56 -3.15
C GLN A 144 9.28 -6.96 -2.42
N VAL A 145 8.42 -7.69 -3.10
CA VAL A 145 7.12 -8.14 -2.62
C VAL A 145 7.13 -9.67 -2.50
N ARG A 146 7.07 -10.16 -1.26
CA ARG A 146 7.05 -11.58 -0.88
C ARG A 146 5.73 -11.94 -0.24
N LEU A 147 4.88 -12.63 -0.97
CA LEU A 147 3.54 -13.00 -0.51
C LEU A 147 3.15 -14.41 -0.94
N MET A 148 2.22 -15.02 -0.20
CA MET A 148 1.64 -16.30 -0.59
C MET A 148 0.21 -16.08 -1.09
N LYS A 149 -0.01 -16.29 -2.39
CA LYS A 149 -1.33 -16.22 -3.00
C LYS A 149 -2.17 -17.42 -2.60
N LEU A 150 -3.27 -17.17 -1.91
CA LEU A 150 -4.32 -18.17 -1.68
C LEU A 150 -5.32 -18.21 -2.85
N PRO A 151 -5.76 -19.40 -3.31
CA PRO A 151 -6.66 -19.55 -4.46
C PRO A 151 -8.04 -18.90 -4.30
N THR A 152 -8.47 -18.67 -3.06
CA THR A 152 -9.82 -18.18 -2.72
C THR A 152 -9.95 -16.66 -2.76
N GLN A 153 -8.84 -15.92 -2.90
CA GLN A 153 -8.83 -14.45 -2.88
C GLN A 153 -8.78 -13.85 -4.29
N ALA A 154 -9.57 -12.80 -4.51
CA ALA A 154 -9.55 -12.05 -5.76
C ALA A 154 -8.20 -11.34 -5.95
N THR A 155 -7.60 -11.52 -7.13
CA THR A 155 -6.31 -10.92 -7.49
C THR A 155 -6.34 -9.39 -7.39
N SER A 156 -7.43 -8.75 -7.81
CA SER A 156 -7.60 -7.30 -7.75
C SER A 156 -7.57 -6.76 -6.32
N ALA A 157 -8.27 -7.42 -5.39
CA ALA A 157 -8.29 -7.03 -3.98
C ALA A 157 -6.90 -7.13 -3.33
N THR A 158 -6.14 -8.17 -3.67
CA THR A 158 -4.75 -8.30 -3.19
C THR A 158 -3.85 -7.19 -3.73
N ILE A 159 -4.00 -6.81 -5.00
CA ILE A 159 -3.20 -5.73 -5.61
C ILE A 159 -3.49 -4.39 -4.94
N SER A 160 -4.78 -4.08 -4.71
CA SER A 160 -5.16 -2.85 -3.99
C SER A 160 -4.57 -2.83 -2.58
N GLN A 161 -4.67 -3.94 -1.84
CA GLN A 161 -4.08 -4.03 -0.49
C GLN A 161 -2.56 -3.82 -0.48
N ILE A 162 -1.83 -4.32 -1.48
CA ILE A 162 -0.39 -4.10 -1.62
C ILE A 162 -0.09 -2.62 -1.88
N ILE A 163 -0.84 -2.00 -2.80
CA ILE A 163 -0.69 -0.58 -3.14
C ILE A 163 -0.95 0.28 -1.91
N ASP A 164 -2.08 0.06 -1.25
CA ASP A 164 -2.48 0.83 -0.06
C ASP A 164 -1.42 0.65 1.04
N CYS A 165 -0.91 -0.57 1.23
CA CYS A 165 0.13 -0.84 2.20
C CYS A 165 1.42 -0.03 1.94
N ILE A 166 1.88 -0.01 0.68
CA ILE A 166 3.10 0.72 0.31
C ILE A 166 2.88 2.23 0.39
N GLU A 167 1.70 2.72 -0.01
CA GLU A 167 1.33 4.13 0.06
C GLU A 167 1.28 4.66 1.49
N THR A 168 0.65 3.90 2.40
CA THR A 168 0.55 4.25 3.82
C THR A 168 1.94 4.32 4.47
N TYR A 169 2.79 3.31 4.27
CA TYR A 169 4.15 3.30 4.83
C TYR A 169 5.09 4.39 4.30
N LEU A 170 4.90 4.81 3.05
CA LEU A 170 5.68 5.89 2.44
C LEU A 170 5.07 7.28 2.73
N SER A 171 3.94 7.35 3.45
CA SER A 171 3.33 8.60 3.87
C SER A 171 4.23 9.32 4.89
N PRO A 172 4.37 10.65 4.80
CA PRO A 172 5.20 11.45 5.72
C PRO A 172 4.58 11.63 7.12
N THR A 173 3.63 10.80 7.54
CA THR A 173 2.87 10.95 8.79
C THR A 173 3.55 10.23 9.96
N ASP A 174 3.90 11.00 11.01
CA ASP A 174 4.60 10.58 12.23
C ASP A 174 3.83 9.57 13.14
N ASP A 175 2.59 9.19 12.81
CA ASP A 175 1.66 8.49 13.72
C ASP A 175 1.53 6.97 13.50
N GLU A 176 2.45 6.34 12.77
CA GLU A 176 2.32 4.94 12.32
C GLU A 176 3.16 3.90 13.09
N ASP A 177 3.74 4.24 14.25
CA ASP A 177 4.52 3.28 15.06
C ASP A 177 3.71 2.03 15.50
N THR A 178 2.37 2.08 15.41
CA THR A 178 1.45 0.98 15.76
C THR A 178 0.71 0.38 14.57
N TRP A 179 0.95 0.85 13.35
CA TRP A 179 0.22 0.38 12.19
C TRP A 179 0.73 -1.00 11.74
N GLN A 180 -0.19 -1.97 11.69
CA GLN A 180 0.07 -3.34 11.22
C GLN A 180 -0.76 -3.60 9.96
N PRO A 181 -0.15 -3.55 8.77
CA PRO A 181 -0.89 -3.82 7.54
C PRO A 181 -1.32 -5.27 7.49
N THR A 182 -2.45 -5.53 6.82
CA THR A 182 -2.89 -6.89 6.53
C THR A 182 -3.11 -7.08 5.04
N ILE A 183 -2.57 -8.16 4.50
CA ILE A 183 -2.75 -8.56 3.10
C ILE A 183 -3.42 -9.93 3.13
N GLN A 184 -4.56 -10.05 2.45
CA GLN A 184 -5.38 -11.27 2.44
C GLN A 184 -5.75 -11.77 3.85
N GLY A 185 -5.93 -10.86 4.82
CA GLY A 185 -6.25 -11.20 6.21
C GLY A 185 -5.08 -11.77 7.02
N ARG A 186 -3.84 -11.67 6.52
CA ARG A 186 -2.62 -12.00 7.27
C ARG A 186 -1.80 -10.75 7.51
N ILE A 187 -1.08 -10.71 8.63
CA ILE A 187 -0.20 -9.61 8.97
C ILE A 187 0.91 -9.51 7.92
N ALA A 188 1.09 -8.32 7.38
CA ALA A 188 2.22 -7.98 6.54
C ALA A 188 3.23 -7.16 7.35
N ASN A 189 4.51 -7.41 7.13
CA ASN A 189 5.61 -6.64 7.68
C ASN A 189 6.28 -5.90 6.52
N MET A 190 6.58 -4.63 6.73
CA MET A 190 7.34 -3.85 5.76
C MET A 190 8.52 -3.17 6.42
N HIS A 191 9.69 -3.34 5.82
CA HIS A 191 10.93 -2.79 6.34
C HIS A 191 11.95 -2.53 5.23
N TRP A 192 12.84 -1.58 5.48
CA TRP A 192 14.00 -1.36 4.63
C TRP A 192 15.07 -2.40 4.96
N ASP A 193 15.48 -3.21 3.97
CA ASP A 193 16.57 -4.17 4.13
C ASP A 193 17.90 -3.42 4.32
N GLN A 194 18.61 -3.79 5.38
CA GLN A 194 19.86 -3.16 5.81
C GLN A 194 21.10 -3.78 5.20
N LYS A 195 20.98 -4.93 4.51
CA LYS A 195 22.12 -5.69 3.98
C LYS A 195 22.38 -5.45 2.48
N ALA A 196 21.45 -4.83 1.77
CA ALA A 196 21.58 -4.55 0.33
C ALA A 196 22.54 -3.38 0.03
N LYS A 197 23.47 -3.56 -0.91
CA LYS A 197 24.42 -2.55 -1.41
C LYS A 197 23.76 -1.63 -2.46
N PRO A 198 24.43 -0.52 -2.84
CA PRO A 198 24.15 0.87 -2.41
C PRO A 198 22.70 1.37 -2.56
N THR A 199 21.83 0.66 -3.28
CA THR A 199 20.44 1.05 -3.50
C THR A 199 19.54 0.52 -2.39
N PRO A 200 18.75 1.38 -1.71
CA PRO A 200 17.82 0.92 -0.69
C PRO A 200 16.82 -0.10 -1.24
N LEU A 201 16.53 -1.15 -0.46
CA LEU A 201 15.54 -2.17 -0.78
C LEU A 201 14.42 -2.14 0.26
N LEU A 202 13.19 -1.88 -0.18
CA LEU A 202 11.98 -1.98 0.61
C LEU A 202 11.42 -3.40 0.48
N VAL A 203 11.31 -4.12 1.58
CA VAL A 203 10.80 -5.49 1.60
C VAL A 203 9.40 -5.49 2.21
N LEU A 204 8.43 -5.98 1.45
CA LEU A 204 7.07 -6.28 1.89
C LEU A 204 6.92 -7.80 2.02
N GLU A 205 6.78 -8.29 3.25
CA GLU A 205 6.67 -9.71 3.57
C GLU A 205 5.37 -10.02 4.27
N GLN A 206 4.65 -11.03 3.78
CA GLN A 206 3.48 -11.55 4.47
C GLN A 206 3.91 -12.58 5.53
N SER A 207 3.53 -12.37 6.79
CA SER A 207 3.77 -13.33 7.86
C SER A 207 2.95 -14.60 7.66
N ASN A 208 3.58 -15.74 7.96
CA ASN A 208 2.91 -17.03 8.03
C ASN A 208 2.41 -17.38 9.44
N ASP A 209 2.70 -16.54 10.44
CA ASP A 209 2.25 -16.78 11.82
C ASP A 209 0.75 -16.51 11.93
N GLY A 210 -0.03 -17.57 12.17
CA GLY A 210 -1.49 -17.54 12.27
C GLY A 210 -2.22 -18.58 11.39
N VAL A 211 -1.52 -19.34 10.54
CA VAL A 211 -2.11 -20.39 9.69
C VAL A 211 -2.32 -21.71 10.46
N ASN A 212 -2.99 -21.65 11.62
CA ASN A 212 -3.45 -22.84 12.35
C ASN A 212 -4.97 -23.01 12.32
N VAL A 213 -5.66 -22.33 11.41
CA VAL A 213 -7.07 -22.59 11.09
C VAL A 213 -7.13 -23.07 9.65
N SER A 214 -7.19 -24.38 9.48
CA SER A 214 -7.53 -24.99 8.20
C SER A 214 -8.92 -24.47 7.80
N PHE A 215 -9.01 -23.69 6.72
CA PHE A 215 -10.30 -23.35 6.14
C PHE A 215 -10.90 -24.62 5.54
N ARG A 216 -11.63 -25.39 6.34
CA ARG A 216 -12.46 -26.49 5.87
C ARG A 216 -13.56 -25.88 5.01
N THR A 217 -13.39 -25.93 3.70
CA THR A 217 -14.52 -25.75 2.78
C THR A 217 -15.50 -26.89 3.02
N SER A 218 -16.59 -26.62 3.74
CA SER A 218 -17.73 -27.52 3.76
C SER A 218 -18.44 -27.35 2.43
N ARG A 219 -18.13 -28.21 1.45
CA ARG A 219 -19.05 -28.43 0.34
C ARG A 219 -20.28 -29.10 0.94
N GLN A 220 -21.31 -28.29 1.20
CA GLN A 220 -22.63 -28.81 1.47
C GLN A 220 -23.06 -29.53 0.20
N ALA A 221 -23.00 -30.86 0.22
CA ALA A 221 -23.49 -31.70 -0.86
C ALA A 221 -25.00 -31.48 -0.93
N THR A 222 -25.44 -30.69 -1.91
CA THR A 222 -26.83 -30.66 -2.32
C THR A 222 -27.18 -32.09 -2.80
N PRO A 223 -28.18 -32.77 -2.22
CA PRO A 223 -28.59 -34.08 -2.72
C PRO A 223 -29.26 -33.89 -4.08
N GLY A 224 -28.48 -34.05 -5.14
CA GLY A 224 -28.98 -34.08 -6.50
C GLY A 224 -29.84 -35.32 -6.73
N LYS A 225 -31.15 -35.13 -6.73
CA LYS A 225 -32.05 -35.95 -7.56
C LYS A 225 -31.58 -35.79 -9.00
N ASN A 226 -31.04 -36.85 -9.59
CA ASN A 226 -31.21 -37.29 -10.98
C ASN A 226 -30.12 -38.31 -11.30
N ALA A 227 -30.43 -39.58 -11.08
CA ALA A 227 -29.69 -40.69 -11.69
C ALA A 227 -30.19 -40.86 -13.13
N PRO A 228 -29.32 -40.85 -14.16
CA PRO A 228 -29.69 -41.36 -15.48
C PRO A 228 -29.76 -42.88 -15.43
N GLN A 229 -30.93 -43.44 -15.75
CA GLN A 229 -31.14 -44.86 -15.97
C GLN A 229 -30.25 -45.34 -17.12
N GLN A 230 -29.42 -46.35 -16.88
CA GLN A 230 -28.75 -47.12 -17.92
C GLN A 230 -29.77 -48.09 -18.57
N PRO A 231 -29.85 -48.19 -19.91
CA PRO A 231 -30.59 -49.24 -20.57
C PRO A 231 -29.80 -50.55 -20.54
N VAL A 232 -30.41 -51.60 -20.00
CA VAL A 232 -29.92 -52.98 -20.00
C VAL A 232 -29.94 -53.53 -21.43
N ALA A 233 -28.77 -53.83 -21.99
CA ALA A 233 -28.64 -54.56 -23.24
C ALA A 233 -28.94 -56.05 -23.00
N LYS A 234 -30.04 -56.54 -23.59
CA LYS A 234 -30.34 -57.98 -23.70
C LYS A 234 -29.48 -58.57 -24.82
N GLN A 235 -28.52 -59.42 -24.47
CA GLN A 235 -27.84 -60.29 -25.42
C GLN A 235 -28.70 -61.54 -25.63
N SER A 236 -29.34 -61.61 -26.79
CA SER A 236 -30.04 -62.79 -27.30
C SER A 236 -29.00 -63.76 -27.85
N GLY A 237 -29.02 -65.00 -27.37
CA GLY A 237 -28.24 -66.11 -27.90
C GLY A 237 -29.08 -67.38 -27.86
N HIS A 238 -29.76 -67.68 -28.96
CA HIS A 238 -30.36 -68.98 -29.23
C HIS A 238 -29.98 -69.40 -30.65
N ALA A 239 -29.69 -70.70 -30.77
CA ALA A 239 -29.54 -71.56 -31.95
C ALA A 239 -28.11 -72.11 -32.14
N ASN A 240 -27.89 -73.39 -32.46
CA ASN A 240 -28.69 -74.61 -32.40
C ASN A 240 -27.78 -75.79 -32.79
N ASN A 241 -28.22 -77.00 -32.44
CA ASN A 241 -28.11 -78.26 -33.20
C ASN A 241 -26.80 -79.06 -33.35
N HIS A 242 -27.03 -80.36 -33.08
CA HIS A 242 -26.43 -81.61 -33.54
C HIS A 242 -25.09 -82.08 -32.98
#